data_AF-A0A3M1GBS9-F1
#
_entry.id   AF-A0A3M1GBS9-F1
#
_cell.length_a   1.000
_cell.length_b   1.000
_cell.length_c   1.000
_cell.angle_alpha   90.00
_cell.angle_beta   90.00
_cell.angle_gamma   90.00
#
_symmetry.space_group_name_H-M   'P 1'
#
loop_
_entity.id
_entity.type
_entity.pdbx_description
1 polymer ?
#
loop_
_entity_poly.entity_id
_entity_poly.type
_entity_poly.pdbx_seq_one_letter_code
_entity_poly.pdbx_strand_id
1 'polypeptide(L)'
;LGPVSHRKLSFSLATILGITGAMKVLFYMDSFKGPLFDLLRDNLWEGWAVWAFLLFLLGLEHPPVLVWEPLQGTRKTIGWLALFVFILTFTPVPFRVV
;
A
#
# COMPACT_ATOMS: atom_id res chain seq x y z
N LEU A 1 16.04 10.75 3.48
CA LEU A 1 15.09 11.25 2.46
C LEU A 1 14.69 12.66 2.92
N GLY A 2 14.66 13.65 2.03
CA GLY A 2 14.25 15.01 2.42
C GLY A 2 12.73 15.13 2.60
N PRO A 3 12.22 16.17 3.28
CA PRO A 3 10.78 16.32 3.59
C PRO A 3 9.88 16.30 2.36
N VAL A 4 10.33 16.91 1.25
CA VAL A 4 9.60 16.89 -0.03
C VAL A 4 9.53 15.49 -0.65
N SER A 5 10.61 14.70 -0.50
CA SER A 5 10.68 13.35 -1.06
C SER A 5 9.76 12.38 -0.31
N HIS A 6 9.58 12.56 1.00
CA HIS A 6 8.65 11.77 1.81
C HIS A 6 7.20 11.99 1.37
N ARG A 7 6.80 13.25 1.17
CA ARG A 7 5.45 13.59 0.71
C ARG A 7 5.13 12.97 -0.66
N LYS A 8 6.08 13.06 -1.61
CA LYS A 8 5.93 12.46 -2.93
C LYS A 8 5.81 10.93 -2.86
N LEU A 9 6.61 10.30 -2.00
CA LEU A 9 6.58 8.85 -1.82
C LEU A 9 5.27 8.39 -1.18
N SER A 10 4.83 9.01 -0.07
CA SER A 10 3.55 8.68 0.57
C SER A 10 2.37 8.87 -0.39
N PHE A 11 2.38 9.94 -1.18
CA PHE A 11 1.36 10.17 -2.21
C PHE A 11 1.38 9.07 -3.27
N SER A 12 2.55 8.75 -3.85
CA SER A 12 2.65 7.69 -4.86
C SER A 12 2.17 6.32 -4.36
N LEU A 13 2.49 5.98 -3.11
CA LEU A 13 2.07 4.71 -2.50
C LEU A 13 0.55 4.68 -2.30
N ALA A 14 -0.04 5.77 -1.83
CA ALA A 14 -1.49 5.89 -1.69
C ALA A 14 -2.21 5.77 -3.04
N THR A 15 -1.66 6.38 -4.11
CA THR A 15 -2.24 6.26 -5.46
C THR A 15 -2.16 4.82 -5.98
N ILE A 16 -1.03 4.13 -5.78
CA ILE A 16 -0.89 2.71 -6.15
C ILE A 16 -1.90 1.84 -5.40
N LEU A 17 -2.09 2.08 -4.11
CA LEU A 17 -3.08 1.38 -3.28
C LEU A 17 -4.51 1.61 -3.80
N GLY A 18 -4.83 2.85 -4.15
CA GLY A 18 -6.14 3.20 -4.71
C GLY A 18 -6.39 2.56 -6.07
N ILE A 19 -5.40 2.59 -6.97
CA ILE A 19 -5.50 1.98 -8.30
C ILE A 19 -5.66 0.47 -8.19
N THR A 20 -4.89 -0.20 -7.34
CA THR A 20 -4.98 -1.66 -7.15
C THR A 20 -6.34 -2.08 -6.60
N GLY A 21 -6.88 -1.35 -5.61
CA GLY A 21 -8.23 -1.59 -5.11
C GLY A 21 -9.32 -1.32 -6.16
N ALA A 22 -9.24 -0.18 -6.86
CA ALA A 22 -10.20 0.19 -7.90
C ALA A 22 -10.18 -0.76 -9.10
N MET A 23 -9.00 -1.24 -9.48
CA MET A 23 -8.83 -2.21 -10.56
C MET A 23 -9.57 -3.52 -10.26
N LYS A 24 -9.57 -3.99 -9.01
CA LYS A 24 -10.39 -5.17 -8.63
C LYS A 24 -11.89 -4.90 -8.74
N VAL A 25 -12.35 -3.71 -8.32
CA VAL A 25 -13.77 -3.30 -8.47
C VAL A 25 -14.17 -3.30 -9.95
N LEU A 26 -13.31 -2.80 -10.84
CA LEU A 26 -13.54 -2.84 -12.28
C LEU A 26 -13.56 -4.26 -12.85
N PHE A 27 -12.71 -5.16 -12.35
CA PHE A 27 -12.73 -6.58 -12.75
C PHE A 27 -14.00 -7.32 -12.30
N TYR A 28 -14.75 -6.83 -11.29
CA TYR A 28 -16.07 -7.37 -10.95
C TYR A 28 -17.09 -7.19 -12.10
N MET A 29 -16.90 -6.19 -12.95
CA MET A 29 -17.76 -5.93 -14.12
C MET A 29 -17.44 -6.86 -15.31
N ASP A 30 -16.52 -7.82 -15.13
CA ASP A 30 -16.17 -8.89 -16.08
C ASP A 30 -15.68 -8.42 -17.46
N SER A 31 -15.27 -7.15 -17.57
CA SER A 31 -14.85 -6.47 -18.81
C SER A 31 -13.55 -7.01 -19.42
N PHE A 32 -12.74 -7.75 -18.67
CA PHE A 32 -11.45 -8.28 -19.11
C PHE A 32 -11.30 -9.75 -18.69
N LYS A 33 -11.01 -10.62 -19.66
CA LYS A 33 -10.83 -12.07 -19.47
C LYS A 33 -9.47 -12.49 -20.00
N GLY A 34 -8.76 -13.35 -19.26
CA GLY A 34 -7.48 -13.93 -19.67
C GLY A 34 -6.56 -14.28 -18.49
N PRO A 35 -5.55 -15.15 -18.68
CA PRO A 35 -4.80 -15.77 -17.58
C PRO A 35 -4.12 -14.77 -16.64
N LEU A 36 -3.61 -13.66 -17.19
CA LEU A 36 -3.00 -12.59 -16.41
C LEU A 36 -4.05 -11.84 -15.57
N PHE A 37 -5.21 -11.55 -16.14
CA PHE A 37 -6.27 -10.82 -15.48
C PHE A 37 -6.94 -11.67 -14.39
N ASP A 38 -7.05 -12.98 -14.61
CA ASP A 38 -7.58 -13.93 -13.63
C ASP A 38 -6.63 -14.03 -12.42
N LEU A 39 -5.31 -14.14 -12.66
CA LEU A 39 -4.30 -14.13 -11.59
C LEU A 39 -4.38 -12.84 -10.74
N LEU A 40 -4.48 -11.69 -11.39
CA LEU A 40 -4.59 -10.40 -10.71
C LEU A 40 -5.90 -10.30 -9.93
N ARG A 41 -7.02 -10.74 -10.51
CA ARG A 41 -8.34 -10.75 -9.87
C ARG A 41 -8.35 -11.57 -8.57
N ASP A 42 -7.72 -12.75 -8.58
CA ASP A 42 -7.72 -13.67 -7.45
C ASP A 42 -6.79 -13.23 -6.31
N ASN A 43 -5.72 -12.49 -6.62
CA ASN A 43 -4.70 -12.09 -5.63
C ASN A 43 -4.81 -10.65 -5.15
N LEU A 44 -5.54 -9.77 -5.84
CA LEU A 44 -5.83 -8.42 -5.36
C LEU A 44 -6.97 -8.45 -4.35
N TRP A 45 -7.02 -7.49 -3.44
CA TRP A 45 -8.10 -7.33 -2.46
C TRP A 45 -8.79 -5.97 -2.59
N GLU A 46 -10.12 -5.97 -2.66
CA GLU A 46 -10.96 -4.78 -2.84
C GLU A 46 -10.83 -3.79 -1.67
N GLY A 47 -10.49 -4.30 -0.48
CA GLY A 47 -10.26 -3.47 0.70
C GLY A 47 -9.10 -2.47 0.56
N TRP A 48 -8.19 -2.66 -0.41
CA TRP A 48 -7.16 -1.65 -0.72
C TRP A 48 -7.75 -0.31 -1.16
N ALA A 49 -8.92 -0.30 -1.82
CA ALA A 49 -9.63 0.93 -2.17
C ALA A 49 -10.14 1.65 -0.90
N VAL A 50 -10.62 0.88 0.09
CA VAL A 50 -11.08 1.42 1.37
C VAL A 50 -9.91 2.05 2.14
N TRP A 51 -8.76 1.36 2.20
CA TRP A 51 -7.56 1.91 2.84
C TRP A 51 -7.03 3.17 2.13
N ALA A 52 -7.03 3.20 0.79
CA ALA A 52 -6.65 4.38 0.03
C ALA A 52 -7.59 5.56 0.30
N PHE A 53 -8.90 5.31 0.39
CA PHE A 53 -9.88 6.33 0.76
C PHE A 53 -9.67 6.86 2.18
N LEU A 54 -9.42 5.98 3.15
CA LEU A 54 -9.11 6.38 4.53
C LEU A 54 -7.83 7.22 4.62
N LEU A 55 -6.77 6.84 3.89
CA LEU A 55 -5.52 7.62 3.83
C LEU A 55 -5.74 9.01 3.24
N PHE A 56 -6.62 9.13 2.24
CA PHE A 56 -7.00 10.43 1.69
C PHE A 56 -7.78 11.28 2.70
N LEU A 57 -8.69 10.66 3.45
CA LEU A 57 -9.53 11.35 4.45
C LEU A 57 -8.73 11.81 5.69
N LEU A 58 -7.84 10.95 6.20
CA LEU A 58 -7.00 11.23 7.39
C LEU A 58 -5.82 12.16 7.08
N GLY A 59 -5.46 12.27 5.80
CA GLY A 59 -4.32 13.06 5.34
C GLY A 59 -3.02 12.24 5.26
N LEU A 60 -2.18 12.63 4.30
CA LEU A 60 -0.89 12.00 3.98
C LEU A 60 0.31 12.77 4.55
N GLU A 61 0.05 13.83 5.32
CA GLU A 61 1.10 14.66 5.90
C GLU A 61 1.60 14.03 7.20
N HIS A 62 2.88 13.69 7.21
CA HIS A 62 3.56 13.23 8.41
C HIS A 62 4.07 14.44 9.21
N PRO A 63 3.88 14.45 10.55
CA PRO A 63 4.40 15.52 11.38
C PRO A 63 5.93 15.60 11.28
N PRO A 64 6.51 16.80 11.32
CA PRO A 64 7.96 16.97 11.24
C PRO A 64 8.65 16.33 12.45
N VAL A 65 9.81 15.74 12.21
CA VAL A 65 10.65 15.20 13.29
C VAL A 65 11.33 16.37 14.01
N LEU A 66 11.19 16.43 15.33
CA LEU A 66 11.77 17.50 16.17
C LEU A 66 13.31 17.45 16.22
N VAL A 67 13.90 16.24 16.16
CA VAL A 67 15.35 16.02 16.18
C VAL A 67 15.74 15.05 15.06
N TRP A 68 16.55 15.52 14.11
CA TRP A 68 17.02 14.71 12.99
C TRP A 68 18.30 13.96 13.36
N GLU A 69 18.14 12.77 13.92
CA GLU A 69 19.26 11.84 14.14
C GLU A 69 19.33 10.79 13.03
N PRO A 70 20.53 10.47 12.50
CA PRO A 70 20.67 9.40 11.53
C PRO A 70 20.34 8.06 12.18
N LEU A 71 19.41 7.32 11.57
CA LEU A 71 19.09 5.96 12.00
C LEU A 71 20.32 5.06 11.88
N GLN A 72 20.71 4.41 12.99
CA GLN A 72 21.75 3.38 12.99
C GLN A 72 21.41 2.24 12.00
N GLY A 73 22.44 1.65 11.39
CA GLY A 73 22.29 0.62 10.35
C GLY A 73 21.39 -0.55 10.77
N THR A 74 21.54 -1.04 12.00
CA THR A 74 20.72 -2.13 12.56
C THR A 74 19.24 -1.78 12.67
N ARG A 75 18.91 -0.52 13.01
CA ARG A 75 17.51 -0.08 13.09
C ARG A 75 16.86 -0.02 11.71
N LYS A 76 17.64 0.36 10.69
CA LYS A 76 17.20 0.39 9.30
C LYS A 76 16.92 -1.02 8.78
N THR A 77 17.78 -2.01 9.06
CA THR A 77 17.56 -3.39 8.61
C THR A 77 16.33 -4.02 9.24
N ILE A 78 16.10 -3.81 10.55
CA ILE A 78 14.89 -4.29 11.24
C ILE A 78 13.63 -3.67 10.61
N GLY A 79 13.65 -2.37 10.30
CA GLY A 79 12.51 -1.71 9.65
C GLY A 79 12.18 -2.31 8.27
N TRP A 80 13.20 -2.60 7.45
CA TRP A 80 13.01 -3.26 6.16
C TRP A 80 12.52 -4.70 6.30
N LEU A 81 13.03 -5.44 7.28
CA LEU A 81 12.58 -6.81 7.57
C LEU A 81 11.10 -6.81 8.00
N ALA A 82 10.70 -5.88 8.88
CA ALA A 82 9.32 -5.75 9.31
C ALA A 82 8.39 -5.41 8.14
N LEU A 83 8.81 -4.49 7.25
CA LEU A 83 8.06 -4.16 6.04
C LEU A 83 7.91 -5.38 5.11
N PHE A 84 8.98 -6.16 4.94
CA PHE A 84 8.95 -7.38 4.13
C PHE A 84 7.97 -8.42 4.69
N VAL A 85 8.03 -8.68 6.01
CA VAL A 85 7.09 -9.59 6.68
C VAL A 85 5.65 -9.10 6.54
N PHE A 86 5.41 -7.81 6.74
CA PHE A 86 4.09 -7.20 6.55
C PHE A 86 3.56 -7.41 5.13
N ILE A 87 4.39 -7.19 4.11
CA ILE A 87 3.98 -7.38 2.71
C ILE A 87 3.57 -8.83 2.45
N LEU A 88 4.35 -9.80 2.92
CA LEU A 88 4.07 -11.21 2.68
C LEU A 88 2.82 -11.71 3.42
N THR A 89 2.53 -11.17 4.60
CA THR A 89 1.49 -11.71 5.49
C THR A 89 0.17 -10.95 5.40
N PHE A 90 0.21 -9.64 5.16
CA PHE A 90 -0.98 -8.77 5.17
C PHE A 90 -1.37 -8.23 3.79
N THR A 91 -0.47 -8.16 2.79
CA THR A 91 -0.80 -7.46 1.53
C THR A 91 -1.65 -8.26 0.51
N PRO A 92 -1.53 -9.59 0.34
CA PRO A 92 -2.29 -10.29 -0.70
C PRO A 92 -3.79 -10.32 -0.40
N VAL A 93 -4.20 -10.93 0.72
CA VAL A 93 -5.60 -11.01 1.17
C VAL A 93 -5.62 -11.00 2.70
N PRO A 94 -5.66 -9.83 3.34
CA PRO A 94 -5.58 -9.72 4.81
C PRO A 94 -6.79 -10.34 5.52
N PHE A 95 -7.96 -10.29 4.88
CA PHE A 95 -9.20 -10.86 5.40
C PHE A 95 -9.86 -11.70 4.31
N ARG A 96 -10.14 -12.97 4.62
CA ARG A 96 -11.09 -13.78 3.86
C ARG A 96 -12.38 -13.82 4.66
N VAL A 97 -13.47 -13.32 4.08
CA VAL A 97 -14.80 -13.55 4.63
C VAL A 97 -15.14 -15.01 4.31
N VAL A 98 -15.30 -15.82 5.35
CA VAL A 98 -15.79 -17.20 5.27
C VAL A 98 -17.30 -17.19 5.49
#